data_AF-A0AAW1J5T3-F1
#
_entry.id   AF-A0AAW1J5T3-F1
#
_cell.length_a   1.000
_cell.length_b   1.000
_cell.length_c   1.000
_cell.angle_alpha   90.00
_cell.angle_beta   90.00
_cell.angle_gamma   90.00
#
_symmetry.space_group_name_H-M   'P 1'
#
loop_
_entity.id
_entity.type
_entity.pdbx_description
1 polymer ?
#
loop_
_entity_poly.entity_id
_entity_poly.type
_entity_poly.pdbx_seq_one_letter_code
_entity_poly.pdbx_strand_id
1 'polypeptide(L)'
;MQTRYGDIYDCVDFYEQPAFKHPQLENHKFYPEMKPNFIPNITSATNNDFETSELYVFENGGCPSGTVPIRRLSEEHWSHAAYFSAAKTKTNFISNSANEQLGPPGTHYAIVQTQSSPNPPNYYGVGAYLSLWNPQVKENQYNASQITIKNGPDSLQVGWMVNPTMYKDGRTHMFIHTNAGGSHCYNTHCLGFVIVRSDIPPDFVFTRYTERGNVAYTIKFFIYRETTTGNWWLLFSDKKIPIGFWPSNIFTTLNKYGTYISCVGTK
;
A
#
# COMPACT_ATOMS: atom_id res chain seq x y z
N MET A 1 -13.57 -16.04 -5.72
CA MET A 1 -12.64 -16.11 -6.86
C MET A 1 -11.32 -16.69 -6.40
N GLN A 2 -10.64 -17.50 -7.21
CA GLN A 2 -9.33 -18.05 -6.87
C GLN A 2 -8.30 -17.57 -7.90
N THR A 3 -7.12 -17.14 -7.44
CA THR A 3 -5.99 -16.80 -8.32
C THR A 3 -5.31 -18.08 -8.79
N ARG A 4 -4.52 -18.00 -9.87
CA ARG A 4 -3.71 -19.13 -10.37
C ARG A 4 -2.72 -19.70 -9.34
N TYR A 5 -2.48 -18.98 -8.26
CA TYR A 5 -1.58 -19.36 -7.18
C TYR A 5 -2.30 -19.86 -5.93
N GLY A 6 -3.62 -20.01 -5.99
CA GLY A 6 -4.41 -20.58 -4.90
C GLY A 6 -4.97 -19.57 -3.91
N ASP A 7 -4.68 -18.27 -4.04
CA ASP A 7 -5.29 -17.25 -3.17
C ASP A 7 -6.78 -17.11 -3.46
N ILE A 8 -7.58 -17.05 -2.41
CA ILE A 8 -9.03 -16.92 -2.53
C ILE A 8 -9.42 -15.48 -2.19
N TYR A 9 -10.19 -14.85 -3.08
CA TYR A 9 -10.78 -13.53 -2.91
C TYR A 9 -12.30 -13.64 -2.94
N ASP A 10 -12.95 -13.06 -1.95
CA ASP A 10 -14.39 -12.90 -1.90
C ASP A 10 -14.78 -11.61 -2.60
N CYS A 11 -15.77 -11.67 -3.49
CA CYS A 11 -16.38 -10.48 -4.06
C CYS A 11 -17.42 -9.97 -3.09
N VAL A 12 -17.07 -8.94 -2.35
CA VAL A 12 -17.90 -8.34 -1.31
C VAL A 12 -18.60 -7.13 -1.90
N ASP A 13 -19.88 -6.93 -1.57
CA ASP A 13 -20.59 -5.71 -1.96
C ASP A 13 -19.78 -4.48 -1.55
N PHE A 14 -19.70 -3.48 -2.43
CA PHE A 14 -18.91 -2.28 -2.19
C PHE A 14 -19.20 -1.67 -0.81
N TYR A 15 -20.48 -1.60 -0.41
CA TYR A 15 -20.93 -1.01 0.85
C TYR A 15 -20.70 -1.92 2.07
N GLU A 16 -20.35 -3.18 1.86
CA GLU A 16 -20.04 -4.14 2.93
C GLU A 16 -18.53 -4.36 3.12
N GLN A 17 -17.69 -3.69 2.33
CA GLN A 17 -16.25 -3.83 2.44
C GLN A 17 -15.74 -3.39 3.84
N PRO A 18 -14.63 -3.95 4.34
CA PRO A 18 -14.11 -3.66 5.68
C PRO A 18 -13.92 -2.18 5.99
N ALA A 19 -13.62 -1.37 4.98
CA ALA A 19 -13.40 0.06 5.10
C ALA A 19 -14.50 0.76 5.93
N PHE A 20 -15.77 0.39 5.71
CA PHE A 20 -16.93 1.07 6.28
C PHE A 20 -17.30 0.66 7.69
N LYS A 21 -16.58 -0.30 8.29
CA LYS A 21 -16.63 -0.53 9.74
C LYS A 21 -15.92 0.57 10.53
N HIS A 22 -15.23 1.49 9.86
CA HIS A 22 -14.62 2.65 10.50
C HIS A 22 -15.72 3.64 10.96
N PRO A 23 -15.81 4.02 12.25
CA PRO A 23 -16.92 4.84 12.78
C PRO A 23 -17.09 6.18 12.07
N GLN A 24 -15.99 6.81 11.65
CA GLN A 24 -16.04 8.07 10.90
C GLN A 24 -16.60 7.95 9.47
N LEU A 25 -16.86 6.73 8.98
CA LEU A 25 -17.34 6.48 7.62
C LEU A 25 -18.80 6.01 7.55
N GLU A 26 -19.52 5.85 8.66
CA GLU A 26 -20.90 5.29 8.68
C GLU A 26 -21.88 6.00 7.72
N ASN A 27 -21.75 7.32 7.55
CA ASN A 27 -22.64 8.14 6.71
C ASN A 27 -21.95 8.62 5.42
N HIS A 28 -21.08 7.80 4.85
CA HIS A 28 -20.36 8.18 3.63
C HIS A 28 -21.29 8.32 2.41
N LYS A 29 -20.84 9.07 1.40
CA LYS A 29 -21.51 9.20 0.09
C LYS A 29 -20.69 8.58 -1.06
N PHE A 30 -19.70 7.76 -0.73
CA PHE A 30 -18.92 7.01 -1.72
C PHE A 30 -19.78 5.98 -2.44
N TYR A 31 -19.38 5.65 -3.67
CA TYR A 31 -20.10 4.73 -4.56
C TYR A 31 -19.09 3.82 -5.29
N PRO A 32 -19.54 2.65 -5.80
CA PRO A 32 -18.69 1.73 -6.54
C PRO A 32 -18.00 2.39 -7.73
N GLU A 33 -16.78 1.96 -8.06
CA GLU A 33 -16.03 2.44 -9.24
C GLU A 33 -15.77 3.97 -9.25
N MET A 34 -15.86 4.62 -8.07
CA MET A 34 -15.57 6.04 -7.90
C MET A 34 -14.17 6.37 -8.41
N LYS A 35 -14.05 7.50 -9.10
CA LYS A 35 -12.78 8.00 -9.63
C LYS A 35 -12.43 9.32 -8.97
N PRO A 36 -11.12 9.64 -8.85
CA PRO A 36 -10.73 11.00 -8.52
C PRO A 36 -11.22 11.98 -9.59
N ASN A 37 -11.64 13.16 -9.14
CA ASN A 37 -11.97 14.33 -9.96
C ASN A 37 -10.75 14.85 -10.73
N PHE A 38 -9.56 14.73 -10.15
CA PHE A 38 -8.32 15.17 -10.78
C PHE A 38 -7.17 14.22 -10.44
N ILE A 39 -6.46 13.78 -11.48
CA ILE A 39 -5.20 13.04 -11.36
C ILE A 39 -4.05 13.97 -11.76
N PRO A 40 -3.08 14.24 -10.87
CA PRO A 40 -1.99 15.15 -11.18
C PRO A 40 -1.12 14.65 -12.34
N ASN A 41 -0.65 15.59 -13.16
CA ASN A 41 0.39 15.35 -14.16
C ASN A 41 1.75 15.22 -13.47
N ILE A 42 1.99 14.04 -12.91
CA ILE A 42 3.30 13.67 -12.36
C ILE A 42 4.21 13.28 -13.53
N THR A 43 5.28 14.04 -13.75
CA THR A 43 6.29 13.79 -14.79
C THR A 43 7.04 12.49 -14.50
N SER A 44 7.12 11.62 -15.51
CA SER A 44 7.84 10.35 -15.47
C SER A 44 9.25 10.53 -16.05
N ALA A 45 10.28 10.11 -15.33
CA ALA A 45 11.56 9.81 -15.96
C ALA A 45 11.40 8.44 -16.64
N THR A 46 11.56 8.40 -17.97
CA THR A 46 11.37 7.21 -18.80
C THR A 46 12.36 6.10 -18.42
N ASN A 47 11.84 4.90 -18.15
CA ASN A 47 12.51 3.61 -18.40
C ASN A 47 11.44 2.51 -18.43
N ASN A 48 11.78 1.34 -19.00
CA ASN A 48 10.91 0.18 -19.22
C ASN A 48 10.07 -0.20 -17.99
N ASP A 49 8.85 0.32 -17.94
CA ASP A 49 7.93 0.12 -16.82
C ASP A 49 7.17 -1.20 -16.94
N PHE A 50 6.79 -1.75 -15.80
CA PHE A 50 5.88 -2.88 -15.73
C PHE A 50 4.56 -2.47 -16.41
N GLU A 51 4.29 -3.04 -17.59
CA GLU A 51 3.06 -2.72 -18.30
C GLU A 51 1.86 -3.28 -17.54
N THR A 52 0.84 -2.44 -17.36
CA THR A 52 -0.44 -2.87 -16.76
C THR A 52 -1.13 -4.03 -17.48
N SER A 53 -0.80 -4.25 -18.76
CA SER A 53 -1.23 -5.40 -19.56
C SER A 53 -0.68 -6.73 -19.02
N GLU A 54 0.31 -6.68 -18.13
CA GLU A 54 0.91 -7.84 -17.46
C GLU A 54 0.28 -8.15 -16.09
N LEU A 55 -0.65 -7.30 -15.59
CA LEU A 55 -1.44 -7.55 -14.38
C LEU A 55 -2.57 -8.54 -14.64
N TYR A 56 -2.25 -9.81 -14.81
CA TYR A 56 -3.25 -10.88 -14.76
C TYR A 56 -3.48 -11.29 -13.30
N VAL A 57 -4.10 -10.40 -12.51
CA VAL A 57 -4.43 -10.70 -11.10
C VAL A 57 -5.48 -11.81 -11.03
N PHE A 58 -6.51 -11.72 -11.88
CA PHE A 58 -7.59 -12.68 -11.98
C PHE A 58 -7.78 -13.12 -13.43
N GLU A 59 -7.85 -14.43 -13.66
CA GLU A 59 -8.02 -14.99 -15.02
C GLU A 59 -9.36 -14.59 -15.67
N ASN A 60 -10.39 -14.31 -14.86
CA ASN A 60 -11.74 -13.98 -15.32
C ASN A 60 -12.09 -12.47 -15.23
N GLY A 61 -11.10 -11.58 -15.14
CA GLY A 61 -11.33 -10.13 -15.22
C GLY A 61 -11.82 -9.44 -13.94
N GLY A 62 -11.80 -10.12 -12.79
CA GLY A 62 -12.12 -9.55 -11.48
C GLY A 62 -13.54 -9.83 -10.99
N CYS A 63 -13.95 -9.09 -9.97
CA CYS A 63 -15.26 -9.19 -9.34
C CYS A 63 -16.37 -8.52 -10.19
N PRO A 64 -17.64 -8.96 -10.05
CA PRO A 64 -18.79 -8.30 -10.68
C PRO A 64 -18.89 -6.80 -10.32
N SER A 65 -19.53 -6.01 -11.19
CA SER A 65 -19.79 -4.60 -10.90
C SER A 65 -20.58 -4.43 -9.60
N GLY A 66 -20.26 -3.38 -8.84
CA GLY A 66 -20.79 -3.15 -7.50
C GLY A 66 -20.07 -3.92 -6.38
N THR A 67 -19.11 -4.79 -6.70
CA THR A 67 -18.37 -5.58 -5.70
C THR A 67 -16.85 -5.38 -5.79
N VAL A 68 -16.15 -5.63 -4.68
CA VAL A 68 -14.70 -5.49 -4.58
C VAL A 68 -14.05 -6.79 -4.06
N PRO A 69 -12.83 -7.13 -4.54
CA PRO A 69 -12.12 -8.32 -4.11
C PRO A 69 -11.51 -8.11 -2.72
N ILE A 70 -11.92 -8.91 -1.75
CA ILE A 70 -11.35 -8.97 -0.41
C ILE A 70 -10.71 -10.34 -0.20
N ARG A 71 -9.41 -10.39 0.14
CA ARG A 71 -8.73 -11.67 0.32
C ARG A 71 -9.33 -12.41 1.52
N ARG A 72 -9.67 -13.68 1.28
CA ARG A 72 -10.05 -14.60 2.35
C ARG A 72 -8.81 -15.05 3.09
N LEU A 73 -8.81 -14.85 4.39
CA LEU A 73 -7.68 -15.18 5.27
C LEU A 73 -8.12 -16.23 6.28
N SER A 74 -7.25 -17.22 6.51
CA SER A 74 -7.42 -18.20 7.58
C SER A 74 -7.22 -17.53 8.95
N GLU A 75 -7.74 -18.11 10.02
CA GLU A 75 -7.54 -17.61 11.40
C GLU A 75 -6.04 -17.46 11.74
N GLU A 76 -5.21 -18.37 11.22
CA GLU A 76 -3.77 -18.30 11.35
C GLU A 76 -3.19 -17.06 10.63
N HIS A 77 -3.61 -16.79 9.38
CA HIS A 77 -3.18 -15.58 8.65
C HIS A 77 -3.61 -14.30 9.37
N TRP A 78 -4.83 -14.28 9.91
CA TRP A 78 -5.32 -13.16 10.72
C TRP A 78 -4.43 -12.88 11.92
N SER A 79 -4.05 -13.92 12.66
CA SER A 79 -3.20 -13.80 13.84
C SER A 79 -1.81 -13.26 13.50
N HIS A 80 -1.21 -13.70 12.39
CA HIS A 80 0.09 -13.20 11.94
C HIS A 80 0.01 -11.75 11.46
N ALA A 81 -0.98 -11.40 10.63
CA ALA A 81 -1.16 -10.02 10.16
C ALA A 81 -1.37 -9.04 11.34
N ALA A 82 -2.17 -9.43 12.33
CA ALA A 82 -2.35 -8.67 13.56
C ALA A 82 -1.05 -8.55 14.38
N TYR A 83 -0.32 -9.66 14.53
CA TYR A 83 0.98 -9.67 15.21
C TYR A 83 1.99 -8.73 14.54
N PHE A 84 2.12 -8.75 13.20
CA PHE A 84 3.02 -7.85 12.48
C PHE A 84 2.61 -6.39 12.60
N SER A 85 1.31 -6.13 12.52
CA SER A 85 0.75 -4.80 12.74
C SER A 85 1.12 -4.27 14.13
N ALA A 86 1.10 -5.12 15.16
CA ALA A 86 1.50 -4.80 16.53
C ALA A 86 3.04 -4.71 16.74
N ALA A 87 3.81 -5.57 16.06
CA ALA A 87 5.27 -5.55 16.14
C ALA A 87 5.84 -4.26 15.53
N LYS A 88 5.26 -3.81 14.41
CA LYS A 88 5.61 -2.56 13.75
C LYS A 88 5.27 -1.32 14.57
N THR A 89 4.32 -1.39 15.50
CA THR A 89 4.02 -0.33 16.48
C THR A 89 4.96 -0.34 17.68
N LYS A 90 5.36 -1.52 18.19
CA LYS A 90 6.30 -1.61 19.32
C LYS A 90 7.69 -1.08 18.97
N THR A 91 8.12 -1.24 17.73
CA THR A 91 9.22 -0.45 17.17
C THR A 91 8.67 0.93 16.82
N ASN A 92 8.69 1.88 17.76
CA ASN A 92 8.42 3.28 17.45
C ASN A 92 9.39 3.75 16.34
N PHE A 93 8.99 3.64 15.08
CA PHE A 93 9.69 4.20 13.90
C PHE A 93 9.57 5.74 13.86
N ILE A 94 9.53 6.38 15.04
CA ILE A 94 9.31 7.81 15.22
C ILE A 94 10.19 8.32 16.36
N SER A 95 11.49 8.47 16.12
CA SER A 95 12.18 9.68 16.55
C SER A 95 12.78 10.40 15.35
N ASN A 96 12.73 11.74 15.39
CA ASN A 96 13.24 12.65 14.36
C ASN A 96 14.79 12.66 14.28
N SER A 97 15.44 11.55 14.63
CA SER A 97 16.90 11.44 14.72
C SER A 97 17.46 10.67 13.52
N ALA A 98 18.53 11.20 12.92
CA ALA A 98 19.21 10.60 11.77
C ALA A 98 19.92 9.25 12.07
N ASN A 99 19.75 8.69 13.28
CA ASN A 99 20.49 7.53 13.79
C ASN A 99 19.61 6.35 14.22
N GLU A 100 18.32 6.32 13.89
CA GLU A 100 17.44 5.20 14.26
C GLU A 100 17.42 4.08 13.22
N GLN A 101 17.58 2.83 13.69
CA GLN A 101 17.44 1.62 12.88
C GLN A 101 16.02 1.53 12.31
N LEU A 102 15.90 1.58 10.98
CA LEU A 102 14.66 1.22 10.29
C LEU A 102 14.48 -0.32 10.34
N GLY A 103 14.08 -0.84 11.51
CA GLY A 103 13.73 -2.25 11.70
C GLY A 103 14.46 -2.92 12.87
N PRO A 104 14.15 -4.19 13.15
CA PRO A 104 14.83 -4.96 14.18
C PRO A 104 16.33 -5.11 13.90
N PRO A 105 17.16 -5.45 14.91
CA PRO A 105 18.58 -5.70 14.74
C PRO A 105 18.85 -6.66 13.57
N GLY A 106 19.79 -6.29 12.70
CA GLY A 106 20.12 -7.05 11.48
C GLY A 106 19.37 -6.60 10.22
N THR A 107 18.48 -5.61 10.32
CA THR A 107 17.83 -5.03 9.13
C THR A 107 18.81 -4.19 8.32
N HIS A 108 18.89 -4.47 7.02
CA HIS A 108 19.67 -3.71 6.06
C HIS A 108 18.71 -2.97 5.14
N TYR A 109 18.94 -1.67 4.92
CA TYR A 109 18.06 -0.86 4.09
C TYR A 109 18.81 0.28 3.40
N ALA A 110 18.22 0.75 2.30
CA ALA A 110 18.52 2.01 1.66
C ALA A 110 17.28 2.90 1.73
N ILE A 111 17.46 4.19 2.04
CA ILE A 111 16.37 5.15 2.17
C ILE A 111 16.73 6.47 1.49
N VAL A 112 15.78 7.00 0.72
CA VAL A 112 15.74 8.40 0.31
C VAL A 112 14.59 9.05 1.09
N GLN A 113 14.86 10.13 1.81
CA GLN A 113 13.86 10.80 2.64
C GLN A 113 14.05 12.30 2.66
N THR A 114 12.99 13.02 2.99
CA THR A 114 13.06 14.45 3.28
C THR A 114 13.86 14.71 4.55
N GLN A 115 14.63 15.79 4.57
CA GLN A 115 15.40 16.18 5.75
C GLN A 115 14.46 16.60 6.89
N SER A 116 14.86 16.26 8.12
CA SER A 116 14.18 16.75 9.32
C SER A 116 14.36 18.26 9.42
N SER A 117 13.26 19.00 9.46
CA SER A 117 13.23 20.46 9.59
C SER A 117 12.18 20.85 10.63
N PRO A 118 12.41 21.89 11.46
CA PRO A 118 11.38 22.43 12.35
C PRO A 118 10.13 22.91 11.59
N ASN A 119 10.32 23.38 10.36
CA ASN A 119 9.26 23.82 9.46
C ASN A 119 9.38 23.05 8.14
N PRO A 120 8.94 21.78 8.09
CA PRO A 120 9.01 20.99 6.87
C PRO A 120 8.01 21.55 5.83
N PRO A 121 8.31 21.42 4.52
CA PRO A 121 7.34 21.73 3.48
C PRO A 121 6.08 20.87 3.61
N ASN A 122 4.96 21.40 3.13
CA ASN A 122 3.72 20.64 3.04
C ASN A 122 3.74 19.78 1.77
N TYR A 123 3.66 18.46 1.95
CA TYR A 123 3.60 17.49 0.86
C TYR A 123 2.15 17.07 0.60
N TYR A 124 1.72 17.14 -0.65
CA TYR A 124 0.37 16.70 -1.07
C TYR A 124 0.40 15.37 -1.82
N GLY A 125 1.55 14.72 -1.88
CA GLY A 125 1.70 13.40 -2.46
C GLY A 125 3.15 12.93 -2.48
N VAL A 126 3.31 11.65 -2.78
CA VAL A 126 4.58 10.96 -2.97
C VAL A 126 4.41 9.91 -4.05
N GLY A 127 5.44 9.70 -4.85
CA GLY A 127 5.49 8.60 -5.80
C GLY A 127 6.91 8.20 -6.11
N ALA A 128 7.09 6.92 -6.40
CA ALA A 128 8.39 6.39 -6.81
C ALA A 128 8.23 5.20 -7.75
N TYR A 129 9.25 5.01 -8.58
CA TYR A 129 9.52 3.75 -9.23
C TYR A 129 10.27 2.85 -8.26
N LEU A 130 9.73 1.66 -8.03
CA LEU A 130 10.35 0.62 -7.21
C LEU A 130 10.74 -0.52 -8.14
N SER A 131 12.02 -0.92 -8.14
CA SER A 131 12.41 -2.15 -8.79
C SER A 131 11.69 -3.32 -8.15
N LEU A 132 11.03 -4.14 -8.95
CA LEU A 132 10.25 -5.28 -8.49
C LEU A 132 11.14 -6.52 -8.43
N TRP A 133 11.28 -7.13 -7.26
CA TRP A 133 12.11 -8.32 -7.05
C TRP A 133 11.33 -9.41 -6.31
N ASN A 134 11.79 -10.66 -6.43
CA ASN A 134 11.33 -11.78 -5.60
C ASN A 134 12.52 -12.52 -4.96
N PRO A 135 13.21 -11.89 -3.98
CA PRO A 135 14.33 -12.53 -3.30
C PRO A 135 13.86 -13.70 -2.45
N GLN A 136 14.70 -14.74 -2.36
CA GLN A 136 14.47 -15.85 -1.45
C GLN A 136 14.81 -15.40 -0.02
N VAL A 137 13.81 -15.42 0.86
CA VAL A 137 13.94 -15.06 2.28
C VAL A 137 13.60 -16.26 3.17
N LYS A 138 14.20 -16.32 4.35
CA LYS A 138 13.86 -17.33 5.37
C LYS A 138 12.54 -16.97 6.07
N GLU A 139 11.94 -17.93 6.77
CA GLU A 139 10.64 -17.75 7.44
C GLU A 139 10.57 -16.58 8.43
N ASN A 140 11.70 -16.18 9.01
CA ASN A 140 11.82 -15.08 9.97
C ASN A 140 12.43 -13.79 9.36
N GLN A 141 12.57 -13.74 8.04
CA GLN A 141 13.09 -12.60 7.30
C GLN A 141 12.02 -12.07 6.35
N TYR A 142 12.13 -10.78 6.02
CA TYR A 142 11.30 -10.17 4.98
C TYR A 142 12.13 -9.22 4.15
N ASN A 143 11.72 -9.06 2.89
CA ASN A 143 12.27 -8.06 1.99
C ASN A 143 11.14 -7.16 1.49
N ALA A 144 11.35 -5.86 1.40
CA ALA A 144 10.32 -4.92 0.98
C ALA A 144 10.91 -3.70 0.27
N SER A 145 10.11 -3.10 -0.61
CA SER A 145 10.34 -1.74 -1.07
C SER A 145 9.05 -0.96 -1.05
N GLN A 146 9.10 0.29 -0.57
CA GLN A 146 7.91 1.07 -0.29
C GLN A 146 8.15 2.58 -0.37
N ILE A 147 7.08 3.31 -0.63
CA ILE A 147 6.99 4.75 -0.38
C ILE A 147 6.17 5.02 0.88
N THR A 148 6.48 6.12 1.55
CA THR A 148 5.78 6.57 2.76
C THR A 148 5.46 8.05 2.64
N ILE A 149 4.26 8.44 3.09
CA ILE A 149 3.92 9.82 3.44
C ILE A 149 3.36 9.86 4.85
N LYS A 150 3.79 10.84 5.64
CA LYS A 150 3.49 10.92 7.07
C LYS A 150 3.26 12.36 7.50
N ASN A 151 2.41 12.55 8.50
CA ASN A 151 2.32 13.75 9.31
C ASN A 151 1.97 13.35 10.74
N GLY A 152 2.83 13.65 11.71
CA GLY A 152 2.59 13.26 13.11
C GLY A 152 2.42 11.73 13.29
N PRO A 153 1.37 11.26 13.99
CA PRO A 153 1.11 9.83 14.17
C PRO A 153 0.55 9.13 12.91
N ASP A 154 -0.01 9.90 11.98
CA ASP A 154 -0.66 9.36 10.79
C ASP A 154 0.36 9.09 9.67
N SER A 155 0.27 7.93 9.03
CA SER A 155 1.11 7.60 7.88
C SER A 155 0.44 6.65 6.91
N LEU A 156 0.78 6.81 5.64
CA LEU A 156 0.39 5.93 4.55
C LEU A 156 1.65 5.36 3.93
N GLN A 157 1.66 4.03 3.78
CA GLN A 157 2.75 3.30 3.16
C GLN A 157 2.17 2.38 2.09
N VAL A 158 2.84 2.33 0.95
CA VAL A 158 2.51 1.39 -0.14
C VAL A 158 3.78 0.88 -0.77
N GLY A 159 3.77 -0.38 -1.16
CA GLY A 159 4.92 -1.01 -1.76
C GLY A 159 4.68 -2.45 -2.13
N TRP A 160 5.78 -3.18 -2.26
CA TRP A 160 5.79 -4.62 -2.37
C TRP A 160 6.65 -5.24 -1.27
N MET A 161 6.35 -6.47 -0.88
CA MET A 161 7.17 -7.24 0.04
C MET A 161 7.10 -8.74 -0.21
N VAL A 162 8.20 -9.44 0.12
CA VAL A 162 8.24 -10.89 0.32
C VAL A 162 8.30 -11.11 1.82
N ASN A 163 7.23 -11.67 2.40
CA ASN A 163 7.11 -11.89 3.84
C ASN A 163 6.41 -13.23 4.12
N PRO A 164 7.17 -14.33 4.26
CA PRO A 164 6.60 -15.65 4.52
C PRO A 164 5.84 -15.75 5.83
N THR A 165 6.21 -14.96 6.84
CA THR A 165 5.47 -15.00 8.11
C THR A 165 4.06 -14.40 7.97
N MET A 166 3.91 -13.34 7.16
CA MET A 166 2.63 -12.65 6.95
C MET A 166 1.75 -13.37 5.92
N TYR A 167 2.32 -13.80 4.80
CA TYR A 167 1.56 -14.34 3.66
C TYR A 167 1.59 -15.89 3.56
N LYS A 168 2.45 -16.55 4.33
CA LYS A 168 2.68 -18.01 4.31
C LYS A 168 3.12 -18.54 2.95
N ASP A 169 3.85 -17.71 2.22
CA ASP A 169 4.49 -18.05 0.96
C ASP A 169 5.74 -17.19 0.70
N GLY A 170 6.52 -17.56 -0.31
CA GLY A 170 7.71 -16.82 -0.73
C GLY A 170 7.48 -15.93 -1.96
N ARG A 171 6.28 -15.38 -2.13
CA ARG A 171 5.92 -14.56 -3.30
C ARG A 171 5.99 -13.08 -2.96
N THR A 172 6.15 -12.26 -3.99
CA THR A 172 6.10 -10.80 -3.86
C THR A 172 4.66 -10.31 -3.88
N HIS A 173 4.19 -9.82 -2.74
CA HIS A 173 2.87 -9.22 -2.58
C HIS A 173 2.96 -7.70 -2.64
N MET A 174 1.99 -7.05 -3.28
CA MET A 174 1.69 -5.66 -2.98
C MET A 174 1.25 -5.56 -1.51
N PHE A 175 1.48 -4.42 -0.87
CA PHE A 175 0.84 -4.13 0.39
C PHE A 175 0.52 -2.65 0.52
N ILE A 176 -0.49 -2.36 1.33
CA ILE A 176 -0.66 -1.06 1.95
C ILE A 176 -0.50 -1.20 3.46
N HIS A 177 -0.02 -0.15 4.12
CA HIS A 177 -0.03 -0.06 5.57
C HIS A 177 -0.48 1.34 5.97
N THR A 178 -1.42 1.41 6.90
CA THR A 178 -2.08 2.65 7.30
C THR A 178 -1.99 2.82 8.80
N ASN A 179 -1.48 3.98 9.21
CA ASN A 179 -1.64 4.51 10.55
C ASN A 179 -2.62 5.69 10.48
N ALA A 180 -3.79 5.54 11.09
CA ALA A 180 -4.83 6.56 11.11
C ALA A 180 -5.67 6.42 12.39
N GLY A 181 -5.87 7.52 13.12
CA GLY A 181 -6.80 7.55 14.25
C GLY A 181 -6.48 6.54 15.37
N GLY A 182 -5.20 6.21 15.57
CA GLY A 182 -4.74 5.21 16.54
C GLY A 182 -4.81 3.75 16.08
N SER A 183 -5.33 3.48 14.88
CA SER A 183 -5.28 2.16 14.23
C SER A 183 -4.05 2.03 13.35
N HIS A 184 -3.42 0.86 13.34
CA HIS A 184 -2.22 0.53 12.57
C HIS A 184 -2.31 -0.90 12.03
N CYS A 185 -2.30 -1.07 10.71
CA CYS A 185 -2.65 -2.34 10.09
C CYS A 185 -2.17 -2.40 8.64
N TYR A 186 -2.27 -3.59 8.06
CA TYR A 186 -1.94 -3.85 6.66
C TYR A 186 -3.20 -4.11 5.82
N ASN A 187 -3.13 -3.81 4.53
CA ASN A 187 -4.09 -4.24 3.51
C ASN A 187 -5.56 -3.93 3.90
N THR A 188 -6.49 -4.81 3.54
CA THR A 188 -7.92 -4.70 3.87
C THR A 188 -8.22 -4.95 5.35
N HIS A 189 -7.21 -5.24 6.19
CA HIS A 189 -7.39 -5.25 7.63
C HIS A 189 -7.58 -3.85 8.19
N CYS A 190 -7.08 -2.84 7.48
CA CYS A 190 -7.35 -1.46 7.83
C CYS A 190 -8.75 -1.05 7.46
N LEU A 191 -9.49 -0.69 8.51
CA LEU A 191 -10.70 0.10 8.36
C LEU A 191 -10.30 1.46 7.75
N GLY A 192 -11.12 1.98 6.85
CA GLY A 192 -10.89 3.28 6.24
C GLY A 192 -10.17 3.32 4.89
N PHE A 193 -9.58 2.24 4.37
CA PHE A 193 -9.15 2.22 2.96
C PHE A 193 -10.27 1.71 2.06
N VAL A 194 -10.85 2.59 1.25
CA VAL A 194 -11.96 2.27 0.35
C VAL A 194 -11.40 1.79 -0.99
N ILE A 195 -11.56 0.49 -1.28
CA ILE A 195 -11.27 -0.09 -2.58
C ILE A 195 -12.39 0.28 -3.54
N VAL A 196 -12.04 0.70 -4.75
CA VAL A 196 -13.00 1.06 -5.80
C VAL A 196 -12.89 0.21 -7.06
N ARG A 197 -11.83 -0.61 -7.17
CA ARG A 197 -11.62 -1.52 -8.31
C ARG A 197 -12.06 -2.93 -7.98
N SER A 198 -12.62 -3.61 -8.98
CA SER A 198 -13.05 -5.00 -8.88
C SER A 198 -11.95 -6.01 -9.26
N ASP A 199 -10.85 -5.58 -9.85
CA ASP A 199 -9.84 -6.44 -10.49
C ASP A 199 -8.43 -6.34 -9.89
N ILE A 200 -8.15 -5.33 -9.04
CA ILE A 200 -6.85 -5.14 -8.39
C ILE A 200 -7.04 -4.92 -6.88
N PRO A 201 -6.86 -5.95 -6.04
CA PRO A 201 -6.86 -5.82 -4.58
C PRO A 201 -5.50 -5.29 -4.08
N PRO A 202 -5.43 -4.60 -2.94
CA PRO A 202 -4.19 -3.98 -2.45
C PRO A 202 -3.11 -4.97 -1.94
N ASP A 203 -3.38 -6.28 -1.95
CA ASP A 203 -2.49 -7.34 -1.50
C ASP A 203 -2.17 -8.40 -2.58
N PHE A 204 -2.41 -8.05 -3.85
CA PHE A 204 -2.22 -8.95 -4.98
C PHE A 204 -0.77 -9.41 -5.15
N VAL A 205 -0.61 -10.56 -5.80
CA VAL A 205 0.69 -11.18 -6.07
C VAL A 205 1.24 -10.71 -7.41
N PHE A 206 2.45 -10.19 -7.41
CA PHE A 206 3.18 -9.90 -8.65
C PHE A 206 3.67 -11.19 -9.30
N THR A 207 3.73 -11.21 -10.63
CA THR A 207 4.02 -12.44 -11.39
C THR A 207 5.26 -12.40 -12.27
N ARG A 208 5.81 -11.21 -12.49
CA ARG A 208 7.07 -10.96 -13.21
C ARG A 208 7.95 -10.13 -12.30
N TYR A 209 9.26 -10.35 -12.38
CA TYR A 209 10.22 -9.72 -11.49
C TYR A 209 11.49 -9.38 -12.25
N THR A 210 12.22 -8.40 -11.75
CA THR A 210 13.57 -8.08 -12.20
C THR A 210 14.47 -9.28 -11.97
N GLU A 211 15.24 -9.63 -13.00
CA GLU A 211 16.29 -10.63 -12.94
C GLU A 211 17.64 -9.96 -13.18
N ARG A 212 18.64 -10.28 -12.34
CA ARG A 212 19.97 -9.69 -12.46
C ARG A 212 20.59 -10.08 -13.81
N GLY A 213 20.98 -9.07 -14.61
CA GLY A 213 21.56 -9.27 -15.93
C GLY A 213 20.54 -9.46 -17.06
N ASN A 214 19.25 -9.42 -16.74
CA ASN A 214 18.13 -9.61 -17.67
C ASN A 214 17.20 -8.38 -17.63
N VAL A 215 15.91 -8.59 -17.94
CA VAL A 215 14.86 -7.57 -17.93
C VAL A 215 14.69 -6.99 -16.52
N ALA A 216 14.70 -5.67 -16.43
CA ALA A 216 14.33 -4.92 -15.22
C ALA A 216 12.85 -4.57 -15.27
N TYR A 217 12.13 -4.91 -14.20
CA TYR A 217 10.73 -4.54 -14.01
C TYR A 217 10.65 -3.50 -12.89
N THR A 218 10.08 -2.34 -13.21
CA THR A 218 9.78 -1.28 -12.24
C THR A 218 8.28 -1.15 -12.08
N ILE A 219 7.82 -1.05 -10.83
CA ILE A 219 6.43 -0.71 -10.53
C ILE A 219 6.36 0.68 -9.93
N LYS A 220 5.25 1.35 -10.21
CA LYS A 220 5.03 2.72 -9.78
C LYS A 220 3.83 2.80 -8.88
N PHE A 221 4.05 3.41 -7.71
CA PHE A 221 2.97 3.80 -6.81
C PHE A 221 2.94 5.30 -6.66
N PHE A 222 1.74 5.84 -6.52
CA PHE A 222 1.54 7.22 -6.12
C PHE A 222 0.48 7.30 -5.05
N ILE A 223 0.78 8.05 -4.00
CA ILE A 223 -0.20 8.51 -3.04
C ILE A 223 -0.31 10.02 -3.23
N TYR A 224 -1.52 10.54 -3.42
CA TYR A 224 -1.73 11.98 -3.49
C TYR A 224 -3.05 12.39 -2.87
N ARG A 225 -3.10 13.61 -2.35
CA ARG A 225 -4.31 14.20 -1.78
C ARG A 225 -5.07 14.93 -2.87
N GLU A 226 -6.30 14.51 -3.10
CA GLU A 226 -7.20 15.22 -4.01
C GLU A 226 -7.65 16.55 -3.39
N THR A 227 -7.65 17.61 -4.20
CA THR A 227 -7.99 18.97 -3.74
C THR A 227 -9.48 19.16 -3.45
N THR A 228 -10.37 18.51 -4.21
CA THR A 228 -11.82 18.65 -4.08
C THR A 228 -12.38 17.97 -2.84
N THR A 229 -12.00 16.71 -2.59
CA THR A 229 -12.54 15.91 -1.48
C THR A 229 -11.62 15.88 -0.27
N GLY A 230 -10.33 16.16 -0.47
CA GLY A 230 -9.28 15.96 0.53
C GLY A 230 -8.86 14.50 0.70
N ASN A 231 -9.45 13.56 -0.03
CA ASN A 231 -9.14 12.14 0.08
C ASN A 231 -7.73 11.85 -0.45
N TRP A 232 -7.02 10.94 0.21
CA TRP A 232 -5.74 10.44 -0.27
C TRP A 232 -5.98 9.27 -1.20
N TRP A 233 -5.66 9.42 -2.48
CA TRP A 233 -5.81 8.38 -3.49
C TRP A 233 -4.53 7.58 -3.66
N LEU A 234 -4.69 6.27 -3.79
CA LEU A 234 -3.63 5.36 -4.23
C LEU A 234 -3.79 5.08 -5.72
N LEU A 235 -2.75 5.44 -6.49
CA LEU A 235 -2.63 5.14 -7.90
C LEU A 235 -1.53 4.12 -8.13
N PHE A 236 -1.75 3.25 -9.11
CA PHE A 236 -0.83 2.21 -9.52
C PHE A 236 -0.44 2.35 -11.00
N SER A 237 0.81 2.02 -11.32
CA SER A 237 1.44 2.08 -12.64
C SER A 237 1.55 3.49 -13.27
N ASP A 238 2.22 3.58 -14.42
CA ASP A 238 2.28 4.80 -15.22
C ASP A 238 0.96 5.22 -15.84
N LYS A 239 0.02 4.27 -15.98
CA LYS A 239 -1.37 4.61 -16.37
C LYS A 239 -2.15 5.26 -15.23
N LYS A 240 -1.57 5.41 -14.04
CA LYS A 240 -2.16 6.09 -12.89
C LYS A 240 -3.53 5.51 -12.52
N ILE A 241 -3.61 4.19 -12.51
CA ILE A 241 -4.84 3.46 -12.24
C ILE A 241 -5.24 3.68 -10.78
N PRO A 242 -6.41 4.29 -10.48
CA PRO A 242 -6.85 4.45 -9.11
C PRO A 242 -7.30 3.11 -8.53
N ILE A 243 -6.65 2.66 -7.46
CA ILE A 243 -6.98 1.41 -6.76
C ILE A 243 -8.04 1.64 -5.69
N GLY A 244 -7.91 2.75 -4.96
CA GLY A 244 -8.73 3.10 -3.82
C GLY A 244 -8.23 4.38 -3.16
N PHE A 245 -8.87 4.75 -2.06
CA PHE A 245 -8.53 5.97 -1.33
C PHE A 245 -8.75 5.85 0.17
N TRP A 246 -8.03 6.67 0.92
CA TRP A 246 -8.28 6.93 2.33
C TRP A 246 -9.05 8.25 2.47
N PRO A 247 -10.28 8.23 3.00
CA PRO A 247 -11.05 9.43 3.29
C PRO A 247 -10.30 10.37 4.25
N SER A 248 -10.35 11.67 4.02
CA SER A 248 -9.58 12.63 4.84
C SER A 248 -9.93 12.62 6.33
N ASN A 249 -11.17 12.26 6.66
CA ASN A 249 -11.72 12.30 8.01
C ASN A 249 -11.20 11.20 8.94
N ILE A 250 -10.57 10.13 8.41
CA ILE A 250 -9.94 9.08 9.25
C ILE A 250 -8.62 9.53 9.88
N PHE A 251 -8.06 10.64 9.38
CA PHE A 251 -6.78 11.17 9.83
C PHE A 251 -6.95 12.32 10.82
N THR A 252 -6.01 12.40 11.75
CA THR A 252 -5.88 13.48 12.73
C THR A 252 -4.99 14.62 12.21
N THR A 253 -3.84 14.27 11.64
CA THR A 253 -2.79 15.20 11.18
C THR A 253 -2.56 15.11 9.68
N LEU A 254 -2.73 13.92 9.08
CA LEU A 254 -2.58 13.74 7.64
C LEU A 254 -3.82 14.18 6.83
N ASN A 255 -4.88 14.65 7.48
CA ASN A 255 -6.12 15.11 6.81
C ASN A 255 -5.93 16.32 5.86
N LYS A 256 -4.82 17.07 6.00
CA LYS A 256 -4.50 18.25 5.18
C LYS A 256 -3.29 18.05 4.28
N TYR A 257 -2.16 17.59 4.82
CA TYR A 257 -0.89 17.42 4.10
C TYR A 257 0.05 16.51 4.87
N GLY A 258 1.05 15.96 4.18
CA GLY A 258 2.22 15.31 4.75
C GLY A 258 3.32 16.31 5.12
N THR A 259 4.18 15.94 6.06
CA THR A 259 5.39 16.68 6.45
C THR A 259 6.67 15.86 6.28
N TYR A 260 6.52 14.58 5.96
CA TYR A 260 7.61 13.67 5.68
C TYR A 260 7.24 12.74 4.55
N ILE A 261 8.16 12.54 3.61
CA ILE A 261 8.06 11.51 2.58
C ILE A 261 9.36 10.71 2.50
N SER A 262 9.25 9.43 2.19
CA SER A 262 10.41 8.57 1.94
C SER A 262 10.14 7.47 0.92
N CYS A 263 11.23 6.96 0.36
CA CYS A 263 11.29 5.75 -0.44
C CYS A 263 12.35 4.83 0.18
N VAL A 264 11.97 3.59 0.49
CA VAL A 264 12.81 2.62 1.20
C VAL A 264 12.89 1.33 0.39
N GLY A 265 14.06 0.70 0.39
CA GLY A 265 14.25 -0.69 0.00
C GLY A 265 15.02 -1.42 1.10
N THR A 266 14.55 -2.59 1.53
CA THR A 266 15.25 -3.45 2.48
C THR A 266 16.00 -4.57 1.76
N LYS A 267 16.94 -5.20 2.45
CA LYS A 267 17.65 -6.39 2.02
C LYS A 267 17.35 -7.55 2.97
#